data_AF-A0A520KLW7-F1
#
_entry.id   AF-A0A520KLW7-F1
#
_cell.length_a   1.000
_cell.length_b   1.000
_cell.length_c   1.000
_cell.angle_alpha   90.00
_cell.angle_beta   90.00
_cell.angle_gamma   90.00
#
_symmetry.space_group_name_H-M   'P 1'
#
loop_
_entity.id
_entity.type
_entity.pdbx_description
1 polymer ?
#
loop_
_entity_poly.entity_id
_entity_poly.type
_entity_poly.pdbx_seq_one_letter_code
_entity_poly.pdbx_strand_id
1 'polypeptide(L)'
;MLMLIIISNNLFVFRLPPRQKYSFLSAYMDVDSFMKDKALSDLLEDLGDSIRETDPGKPLFRGFNYTPIGLKKENFSCIPKGDTDRKISFIDGGNMELVSSPMFSIHLIRVYYNVFNGRERIQPESIPQKIDFYALASAFEDKGEIKYQGRLYPVNPGHLEHLPNEDDLSLSLDEVVGEPDEQMNMSRIGRVCTAARRFAEWKVAGDVCEGELEPGDIMVMDGSLQTSVKNEYSYAEYAYEKALENQVVFSGLSKTTTLHTTTGDSLVKALKDLAGDWDEPWYYYPVVRNVDPDHRAEIYFVKLYPQSEYAFRYEIHRDWVEQAGEMEVESVLTALSSNSRDVRFPGYPYGLLDADRMASISRDEAKRYRARFRALTQGTGLWSEIRSYMSAVDAHDVLNNLK
;
A
#
# COMPACT_ATOMS: atom_id res chain seq x y z
N MET A 1 3.73 -25.74 20.49
CA MET A 1 2.85 -26.77 19.91
C MET A 1 2.92 -28.02 20.79
N LEU A 2 1.84 -28.36 21.49
CA LEU A 2 1.71 -29.61 22.24
C LEU A 2 1.38 -30.72 21.25
N MET A 3 2.15 -31.80 21.23
CA MET A 3 1.87 -32.97 20.40
C MET A 3 1.36 -34.11 21.29
N LEU A 4 0.19 -34.63 20.96
CA LEU A 4 -0.42 -35.80 21.60
C LEU A 4 -0.12 -37.03 20.74
N ILE A 5 0.51 -38.05 21.33
CA ILE A 5 0.77 -39.34 20.67
C ILE A 5 0.09 -40.43 21.49
N ILE A 6 -0.80 -41.21 20.85
CA ILE A 6 -1.46 -42.37 21.44
C ILE A 6 -0.77 -43.62 20.91
N ILE A 7 -0.07 -44.37 21.78
CA ILE A 7 0.40 -45.72 21.48
C ILE A 7 -0.05 -46.60 22.66
N SER A 8 -0.88 -47.61 22.35
CA SER A 8 -1.39 -48.62 23.28
C SER A 8 -1.82 -48.08 24.66
N ASN A 9 -3.05 -47.56 24.75
CA ASN A 9 -3.83 -47.25 25.96
C ASN A 9 -3.17 -46.42 27.08
N ASN A 10 -2.04 -45.75 26.85
CA ASN A 10 -1.52 -44.74 27.78
C ASN A 10 -1.17 -43.43 27.05
N LEU A 11 -1.63 -42.32 27.62
CA LEU A 11 -1.45 -40.96 27.09
C LEU A 11 -0.17 -40.37 27.69
N PHE A 12 0.79 -39.97 26.85
CA PHE A 12 1.97 -39.21 27.28
C PHE A 12 2.00 -37.85 26.59
N VAL A 13 2.27 -36.81 27.38
CA VAL A 13 2.40 -35.42 26.91
C VAL A 13 3.87 -35.00 27.06
N PHE A 14 4.53 -34.68 25.95
CA PHE A 14 5.90 -34.18 25.95
C PHE A 14 5.99 -32.75 25.40
N ARG A 15 6.77 -31.89 26.07
CA ARG A 15 7.25 -30.61 25.53
C ARG A 15 8.65 -30.81 24.95
N LEU A 16 8.81 -30.64 23.64
CA LEU A 16 10.12 -30.72 22.99
C LEU A 16 10.76 -29.33 22.84
N PRO A 17 12.09 -29.22 23.05
CA PRO A 17 12.83 -27.98 22.83
C PRO A 17 13.01 -27.65 21.33
N PRO A 18 13.30 -26.37 20.98
CA PRO A 18 13.22 -25.85 19.61
C PRO A 18 14.10 -26.57 18.58
N ARG A 19 15.26 -27.10 19.00
CA ARG A 19 16.24 -27.75 18.11
C ARG A 19 15.79 -29.06 17.48
N GLN A 20 14.71 -29.69 17.94
CA GLN A 20 14.22 -30.96 17.36
C GLN A 20 13.13 -30.79 16.29
N LYS A 21 12.65 -29.56 16.02
CA LYS A 21 11.57 -29.37 15.03
C LYS A 21 12.00 -29.64 13.59
N TYR A 22 13.27 -29.39 13.25
CA TYR A 22 13.78 -29.56 11.88
C TYR A 22 14.24 -30.98 11.55
N SER A 23 14.48 -31.83 12.56
CA SER A 23 14.81 -33.25 12.31
C SER A 23 13.59 -34.14 12.11
N PHE A 24 12.36 -33.60 12.21
CA PHE A 24 11.12 -34.37 12.04
C PHE A 24 10.58 -34.36 10.60
N LEU A 25 11.00 -33.40 9.77
CA LEU A 25 10.67 -33.39 8.34
C LEU A 25 11.28 -34.58 7.58
N SER A 26 12.34 -35.21 8.11
CA SER A 26 12.93 -36.42 7.54
C SER A 26 12.18 -37.71 7.90
N ALA A 27 11.24 -37.70 8.85
CA ALA A 27 10.67 -38.90 9.44
C ALA A 27 9.35 -39.36 8.79
N TYR A 28 8.74 -38.57 7.89
CA TYR A 28 7.39 -38.83 7.36
C TYR A 28 7.24 -38.75 5.84
N MET A 29 8.34 -38.68 5.08
CA MET A 29 8.28 -38.59 3.63
C MET A 29 9.04 -39.75 2.97
N ASP A 30 8.36 -40.40 2.03
CA ASP A 30 8.83 -41.54 1.26
C ASP A 30 10.18 -41.22 0.58
N VAL A 31 11.21 -42.00 0.95
CA VAL A 31 12.64 -41.72 0.69
C VAL A 31 12.96 -41.67 -0.82
N ASP A 32 12.16 -42.35 -1.64
CA ASP A 32 12.32 -42.35 -3.11
C ASP A 32 11.87 -41.05 -3.79
N SER A 33 11.07 -40.21 -3.12
CA SER A 33 10.67 -38.90 -3.66
C SER A 33 11.69 -37.79 -3.38
N PHE A 34 12.53 -37.95 -2.35
CA PHE A 34 13.52 -36.97 -1.91
C PHE A 34 14.75 -36.90 -2.86
N MET A 35 15.05 -37.99 -3.56
CA MET A 35 16.21 -38.09 -4.46
C MET A 35 16.07 -37.35 -5.81
N LYS A 36 14.93 -36.69 -6.07
CA LYS A 36 14.68 -36.05 -7.38
C LYS A 36 15.14 -34.60 -7.50
N ASP A 37 15.56 -33.93 -6.43
CA ASP A 37 16.04 -32.57 -6.55
C ASP A 37 17.08 -32.22 -5.49
N LYS A 38 18.32 -32.67 -5.71
CA LYS A 38 19.47 -32.31 -4.88
C LYS A 38 19.63 -30.79 -4.77
N ALA A 39 19.35 -30.05 -5.84
CA ALA A 39 19.44 -28.59 -5.82
C ALA A 39 18.41 -27.97 -4.86
N LEU A 40 17.19 -28.52 -4.80
CA LEU A 40 16.19 -28.10 -3.81
C LEU A 40 16.64 -28.44 -2.37
N SER A 41 17.24 -29.61 -2.15
CA SER A 41 17.77 -29.97 -0.83
C SER A 41 18.88 -29.02 -0.38
N ASP A 42 19.87 -28.79 -1.24
CA ASP A 42 20.99 -27.88 -0.97
C ASP A 42 20.47 -26.45 -0.71
N LEU A 43 19.48 -25.98 -1.49
CA LEU A 43 18.81 -24.68 -1.29
C LEU A 43 18.10 -24.59 0.06
N LEU A 44 17.38 -25.64 0.48
CA LEU A 44 16.67 -25.65 1.76
C LEU A 44 17.63 -25.65 2.95
N GLU A 45 18.79 -26.29 2.81
CA GLU A 45 19.86 -26.25 3.81
C GLU A 45 20.45 -24.84 3.92
N ASP A 46 20.85 -24.22 2.82
CA ASP A 46 21.35 -22.85 2.77
C ASP A 46 20.33 -21.83 3.32
N LEU A 47 19.04 -22.01 2.98
CA LEU A 47 17.96 -21.17 3.49
C LEU A 47 17.79 -21.33 5.01
N GLY A 48 17.83 -22.57 5.51
CA GLY A 48 17.76 -22.85 6.94
C GLY A 48 18.92 -22.20 7.71
N ASP A 49 20.13 -22.26 7.16
CA ASP A 49 21.32 -21.63 7.74
C ASP A 49 21.27 -20.11 7.72
N SER A 50 20.53 -19.53 6.77
CA SER A 50 20.32 -18.08 6.64
C SER A 50 19.27 -17.55 7.61
N ILE A 51 18.26 -18.35 7.98
CA ILE A 51 17.21 -18.00 8.94
C ILE A 51 17.71 -18.29 10.37
N ARG A 52 18.46 -17.35 10.96
CA ARG A 52 18.94 -17.47 12.35
C ARG A 52 18.16 -16.57 13.29
N GLU A 53 17.79 -17.10 14.46
CA GLU A 53 17.35 -16.25 15.58
C GLU A 53 18.52 -15.36 16.00
N THR A 54 18.41 -14.06 15.73
CA THR A 54 19.40 -13.06 16.10
C THR A 54 18.76 -11.98 16.96
N ASP A 55 19.59 -11.18 17.63
CA ASP A 55 19.12 -9.93 18.23
C ASP A 55 18.42 -9.09 17.15
N PRO A 56 17.25 -8.49 17.43
CA PRO A 56 16.45 -7.82 16.40
C PRO A 56 17.15 -6.58 15.80
N GLY A 57 18.25 -6.11 16.38
CA GLY A 57 19.02 -4.99 15.87
C GLY A 57 18.24 -3.67 15.90
N LYS A 58 18.48 -2.81 14.90
CA LYS A 58 17.79 -1.53 14.74
C LYS A 58 16.97 -1.50 13.45
N PRO A 59 15.86 -0.74 13.39
CA PRO A 59 15.18 -0.47 12.14
C PRO A 59 16.14 0.14 11.11
N LEU A 60 16.03 -0.29 9.84
CA LEU A 60 16.85 0.21 8.74
C LEU A 60 16.01 1.15 7.88
N PHE A 61 16.10 2.45 8.18
CA PHE A 61 15.60 3.51 7.31
C PHE A 61 16.72 4.01 6.39
N ARG A 62 16.39 4.29 5.13
CA ARG A 62 17.34 4.86 4.16
C ARG A 62 17.24 6.37 4.17
N GLY A 63 18.39 7.06 4.12
CA GLY A 63 18.46 8.52 4.07
C GLY A 63 18.90 9.14 5.40
N PHE A 64 19.47 10.35 5.31
CA PHE A 64 20.03 11.07 6.46
C PHE A 64 18.97 11.72 7.35
N ASN A 65 17.72 11.82 6.86
CA ASN A 65 16.59 12.42 7.57
C ASN A 65 15.89 11.46 8.55
N TYR A 66 16.36 10.21 8.64
CA TYR A 66 15.84 9.21 9.55
C TYR A 66 16.90 8.83 10.58
N THR A 67 16.55 8.92 11.86
CA THR A 67 17.39 8.41 12.95
C THR A 67 16.68 7.23 13.61
N PRO A 68 17.04 5.98 13.27
CA PRO A 68 16.39 4.80 13.83
C PRO A 68 16.55 4.68 15.33
N ILE A 69 15.49 4.21 16.01
CA ILE A 69 15.48 3.97 17.45
C ILE A 69 15.58 2.47 17.69
N GLY A 70 16.44 2.05 18.62
CA GLY A 70 16.64 0.63 18.92
C GLY A 70 15.37 -0.02 19.45
N LEU A 71 15.11 -1.26 19.03
CA LEU A 71 13.88 -1.96 19.37
C LEU A 71 13.88 -2.37 20.84
N LYS A 72 12.87 -1.90 21.56
CA LYS A 72 12.68 -2.05 23.01
C LYS A 72 11.26 -2.46 23.35
N LYS A 73 11.09 -3.36 24.34
CA LYS A 73 9.76 -3.84 24.76
C LYS A 73 8.91 -2.73 25.39
N GLU A 74 9.54 -1.74 26.00
CA GLU A 74 8.87 -0.64 26.68
C GLU A 74 8.16 0.33 25.72
N ASN A 75 8.45 0.25 24.42
CA ASN A 75 7.82 1.07 23.38
C ASN A 75 6.50 0.45 22.85
N PHE A 76 6.10 -0.71 23.35
CA PHE A 76 4.80 -1.27 23.03
C PHE A 76 3.74 -0.74 23.99
N SER A 77 2.57 -0.43 23.43
CA SER A 77 1.40 -0.01 24.18
C SER A 77 0.17 -0.77 23.68
N CYS A 78 -0.77 -1.03 24.59
CA CYS A 78 -2.06 -1.62 24.21
C CYS A 78 -2.90 -0.58 23.49
N ILE A 79 -3.61 -0.97 22.44
CA ILE A 79 -4.68 -0.12 21.88
C ILE A 79 -5.88 -0.22 22.83
N PRO A 80 -6.43 0.90 23.33
CA PRO A 80 -7.56 0.86 24.23
C PRO A 80 -8.77 0.13 23.62
N LYS A 81 -9.56 -0.49 24.50
CA LYS A 81 -10.83 -1.11 24.12
C LYS A 81 -11.93 -0.07 24.18
N GLY A 82 -12.79 -0.07 23.17
CA GLY A 82 -13.96 0.80 23.12
C GLY A 82 -14.40 1.01 21.67
N ASP A 83 -15.44 1.81 21.52
CA ASP A 83 -15.85 2.38 20.24
C ASP A 83 -15.63 3.90 20.33
N THR A 84 -15.39 4.52 19.18
CA THR A 84 -15.29 5.97 19.02
C THR A 84 -16.44 6.45 18.16
N ASP A 85 -16.87 7.68 18.35
CA ASP A 85 -17.81 8.39 17.48
C ASP A 85 -17.15 8.99 16.23
N ARG A 86 -15.81 9.01 16.17
CA ARG A 86 -15.01 9.41 15.01
C ARG A 86 -15.43 8.63 13.75
N LYS A 87 -15.72 9.35 12.68
CA LYS A 87 -15.81 8.78 11.34
C LYS A 87 -14.41 8.52 10.80
N ILE A 88 -14.30 7.51 9.95
CA ILE A 88 -13.06 7.19 9.24
C ILE A 88 -13.36 7.15 7.75
N SER A 89 -12.68 7.99 6.99
CA SER A 89 -12.62 7.91 5.54
C SER A 89 -11.39 7.12 5.10
N PHE A 90 -11.57 6.27 4.10
CA PHE A 90 -10.49 5.50 3.49
C PHE A 90 -10.47 5.76 2.00
N ILE A 91 -9.29 6.03 1.44
CA ILE A 91 -9.11 6.30 0.01
C ILE A 91 -8.04 5.39 -0.59
N ASP A 92 -8.28 4.98 -1.82
CA ASP A 92 -7.30 4.31 -2.66
C ASP A 92 -7.51 4.70 -4.13
N GLY A 93 -6.46 4.53 -4.93
CA GLY A 93 -6.48 4.71 -6.38
C GLY A 93 -6.07 3.44 -7.11
N GLY A 94 -6.78 3.12 -8.18
CA GLY A 94 -6.43 2.07 -9.12
C GLY A 94 -6.16 2.64 -10.51
N ASN A 95 -5.16 2.11 -11.22
CA ASN A 95 -4.97 2.41 -12.63
C ASN A 95 -4.78 1.16 -13.48
N MET A 96 -5.23 1.22 -14.72
CA MET A 96 -5.05 0.14 -15.69
C MET A 96 -4.64 0.71 -17.05
N GLU A 97 -3.51 0.22 -17.58
CA GLU A 97 -3.05 0.57 -18.91
C GLU A 97 -4.00 -0.01 -19.97
N LEU A 98 -4.56 0.84 -20.82
CA LEU A 98 -5.46 0.45 -21.90
C LEU A 98 -4.70 0.21 -23.20
N VAL A 99 -3.80 1.12 -23.54
CA VAL A 99 -2.98 1.09 -24.76
C VAL A 99 -1.61 1.65 -24.41
N SER A 100 -0.56 0.97 -24.88
CA SER A 100 0.83 1.37 -24.65
C SER A 100 1.65 1.34 -25.93
N SER A 101 2.60 2.24 -26.03
CA SER A 101 3.66 2.27 -27.03
C SER A 101 4.88 3.00 -26.43
N PRO A 102 6.03 3.03 -27.12
CA PRO A 102 7.18 3.82 -26.65
C PRO A 102 6.91 5.33 -26.66
N MET A 103 5.94 5.80 -27.45
CA MET A 103 5.62 7.22 -27.61
C MET A 103 4.49 7.69 -26.68
N PHE A 104 3.55 6.81 -26.33
CA PHE A 104 2.42 7.18 -25.47
C PHE A 104 1.92 6.01 -24.65
N SER A 105 1.29 6.30 -23.51
CA SER A 105 0.49 5.33 -22.77
C SER A 105 -0.82 5.95 -22.30
N ILE A 106 -1.91 5.18 -22.43
CA ILE A 106 -3.25 5.59 -22.05
C ILE A 106 -3.71 4.69 -20.92
N HIS A 107 -4.04 5.29 -19.78
CA HIS A 107 -4.56 4.59 -18.62
C HIS A 107 -6.02 5.00 -18.36
N LEU A 108 -6.81 4.06 -17.86
CA LEU A 108 -8.00 4.40 -17.06
C LEU A 108 -7.56 4.44 -15.60
N ILE A 109 -7.92 5.50 -14.90
CA ILE A 109 -7.63 5.72 -13.49
C ILE A 109 -8.94 5.90 -12.76
N ARG A 110 -9.00 5.35 -11.55
CA ARG A 110 -10.11 5.48 -10.63
C ARG A 110 -9.57 5.81 -9.25
N VAL A 111 -10.02 6.92 -8.70
CA VAL A 111 -9.87 7.21 -7.27
C VAL A 111 -11.20 6.94 -6.60
N TYR A 112 -11.15 6.30 -5.44
CA TYR A 112 -12.35 5.97 -4.70
C TYR A 112 -12.13 6.15 -3.21
N TYR A 113 -13.13 6.72 -2.54
CA TYR A 113 -13.17 6.75 -1.09
C TYR A 113 -14.51 6.24 -0.54
N ASN A 114 -14.47 5.84 0.72
CA ASN A 114 -15.64 5.51 1.51
C ASN A 114 -15.52 6.16 2.90
N VAL A 115 -16.64 6.28 3.60
CA VAL A 115 -16.67 6.83 4.96
C VAL A 115 -17.42 5.85 5.86
N PHE A 116 -16.89 5.63 7.04
CA PHE A 116 -17.42 4.74 8.05
C PHE A 116 -17.68 5.49 9.35
N ASN A 117 -18.81 5.23 9.99
CA ASN A 117 -19.03 5.54 11.39
C ASN A 117 -18.96 4.22 12.17
N GLY A 118 -17.87 4.02 12.90
CA GLY A 118 -17.52 2.73 13.50
C GLY A 118 -17.38 1.62 12.44
N ARG A 119 -18.38 0.73 12.39
CA ARG A 119 -18.42 -0.41 11.44
C ARG A 119 -19.40 -0.21 10.29
N GLU A 120 -20.23 0.83 10.35
CA GLU A 120 -21.25 1.10 9.36
C GLU A 120 -20.73 2.08 8.33
N ARG A 121 -20.87 1.71 7.06
CA ARG A 121 -20.55 2.58 5.95
C ARG A 121 -21.66 3.63 5.81
N ILE A 122 -21.27 4.89 5.70
CA ILE A 122 -22.17 6.00 5.43
C ILE A 122 -21.98 6.54 4.01
N GLN A 123 -22.99 7.24 3.50
CA GLN A 123 -22.95 7.85 2.18
C GLN A 123 -22.44 9.29 2.30
N PRO A 124 -21.35 9.65 1.60
CA PRO A 124 -20.86 11.02 1.46
C PRO A 124 -21.86 11.91 0.74
N GLU A 125 -21.80 13.20 1.03
CA GLU A 125 -22.82 14.18 0.61
C GLU A 125 -22.35 15.11 -0.51
N SER A 126 -21.08 15.51 -0.48
CA SER A 126 -20.53 16.64 -1.24
C SER A 126 -19.60 16.21 -2.36
N ILE A 127 -18.68 15.29 -2.08
CA ILE A 127 -17.61 14.87 -2.99
C ILE A 127 -18.05 13.58 -3.72
N PRO A 128 -17.80 13.44 -5.03
CA PRO A 128 -18.08 12.20 -5.75
C PRO A 128 -17.22 11.04 -5.19
N GLN A 129 -17.86 10.03 -4.61
CA GLN A 129 -17.18 8.83 -4.08
C GLN A 129 -16.25 8.13 -5.06
N LYS A 130 -16.54 8.22 -6.36
CA LYS A 130 -15.85 7.47 -7.41
C LYS A 130 -15.51 8.39 -8.57
N ILE A 131 -14.22 8.64 -8.75
CA ILE A 131 -13.69 9.59 -9.73
C ILE A 131 -12.93 8.80 -10.79
N ASP A 132 -13.59 8.56 -11.92
CA ASP A 132 -12.99 7.90 -13.10
C ASP A 132 -12.48 8.95 -14.10
N PHE A 133 -11.25 8.77 -14.59
CA PHE A 133 -10.65 9.62 -15.63
C PHE A 133 -9.64 8.84 -16.47
N TYR A 134 -9.42 9.28 -17.71
CA TYR A 134 -8.31 8.77 -18.53
C TYR A 134 -7.08 9.64 -18.32
N ALA A 135 -5.92 9.02 -18.28
CA ALA A 135 -4.64 9.72 -18.36
C ALA A 135 -3.92 9.32 -19.66
N LEU A 136 -3.44 10.30 -20.40
CA LEU A 136 -2.55 10.13 -21.54
C LEU A 136 -1.17 10.65 -21.16
N ALA A 137 -0.19 9.77 -21.14
CA ALA A 137 1.22 10.16 -21.10
C ALA A 137 1.76 10.14 -22.53
N SER A 138 2.46 11.20 -22.96
CA SER A 138 3.10 11.30 -24.27
C SER A 138 4.56 11.69 -24.13
N ALA A 139 5.45 10.99 -24.84
CA ALA A 139 6.86 11.31 -24.93
C ALA A 139 7.09 12.42 -25.95
N PHE A 140 7.98 13.35 -25.62
CA PHE A 140 8.48 14.38 -26.53
C PHE A 140 9.97 14.61 -26.29
N GLU A 141 10.67 15.11 -27.30
CA GLU A 141 12.07 15.49 -27.19
C GLU A 141 12.20 16.94 -26.75
N ASP A 142 13.03 17.18 -25.74
CA ASP A 142 13.42 18.51 -25.28
C ASP A 142 14.92 18.53 -25.00
N LYS A 143 15.66 19.28 -25.82
CA LYS A 143 17.12 19.52 -25.67
C LYS A 143 17.98 18.25 -25.64
N GLY A 144 17.61 17.25 -26.43
CA GLY A 144 18.30 15.97 -26.57
C GLY A 144 17.84 14.90 -25.58
N GLU A 145 16.87 15.21 -24.72
CA GLU A 145 16.33 14.28 -23.71
C GLU A 145 14.85 13.99 -23.98
N ILE A 146 14.42 12.76 -23.68
CA ILE A 146 13.01 12.38 -23.76
C ILE A 146 12.33 12.73 -22.44
N LYS A 147 11.35 13.62 -22.53
CA LYS A 147 10.45 14.01 -21.44
C LYS A 147 9.05 13.49 -21.70
N TYR A 148 8.22 13.51 -20.68
CA TYR A 148 6.85 13.01 -20.75
C TYR A 148 5.88 14.08 -20.27
N GLN A 149 4.77 14.24 -21.00
CA GLN A 149 3.67 15.10 -20.64
C GLN A 149 2.42 14.25 -20.37
N GLY A 150 1.84 14.42 -19.18
CA GLY A 150 0.52 13.89 -18.84
C GLY A 150 -0.61 14.83 -19.26
N ARG A 151 -1.74 14.25 -19.67
CA ARG A 151 -3.03 14.95 -19.85
C ARG A 151 -4.15 14.09 -19.30
N LEU A 152 -5.20 14.72 -18.77
CA LEU A 152 -6.27 14.11 -18.01
C LEU A 152 -7.62 14.39 -18.65
N TYR A 153 -8.46 13.37 -18.71
CA TYR A 153 -9.78 13.45 -19.32
C TYR A 153 -10.81 12.84 -18.38
N PRO A 154 -11.57 13.64 -17.61
CA PRO A 154 -12.57 13.11 -16.70
C PRO A 154 -13.65 12.34 -17.46
N VAL A 155 -14.07 11.18 -16.95
CA VAL A 155 -15.17 10.41 -17.57
C VAL A 155 -16.50 11.16 -17.39
N ASN A 156 -16.67 11.82 -16.25
CA ASN A 156 -17.78 12.73 -15.99
C ASN A 156 -17.23 14.16 -15.89
N PRO A 157 -17.68 15.13 -16.69
CA PRO A 157 -17.18 16.51 -16.66
C PRO A 157 -17.19 17.17 -15.28
N GLY A 158 -18.14 16.80 -14.40
CA GLY A 158 -18.18 17.29 -13.02
C GLY A 158 -17.02 16.84 -12.14
N HIS A 159 -16.22 15.87 -12.57
CA HIS A 159 -15.05 15.41 -11.81
C HIS A 159 -13.80 16.26 -12.04
N LEU A 160 -13.84 17.22 -12.97
CA LEU A 160 -12.66 18.00 -13.36
C LEU A 160 -12.02 18.75 -12.18
N GLU A 161 -12.84 19.25 -11.25
CA GLU A 161 -12.36 20.02 -10.08
C GLU A 161 -11.54 19.19 -9.09
N HIS A 162 -11.69 17.86 -9.14
CA HIS A 162 -10.98 16.91 -8.28
C HIS A 162 -9.73 16.32 -8.93
N LEU A 163 -9.46 16.65 -10.20
CA LEU A 163 -8.27 16.17 -10.90
C LEU A 163 -7.05 17.05 -10.61
N PRO A 164 -5.83 16.48 -10.62
CA PRO A 164 -4.61 17.26 -10.49
C PRO A 164 -4.38 18.15 -11.71
N ASN A 165 -3.52 19.16 -11.56
CA ASN A 165 -3.13 20.03 -12.64
C ASN A 165 -2.24 19.28 -13.64
N GLU A 166 -2.55 19.38 -14.94
CA GLU A 166 -1.77 18.74 -16.01
C GLU A 166 -0.34 19.29 -16.12
N ASP A 167 -0.11 20.55 -15.73
CA ASP A 167 1.21 21.18 -15.74
C ASP A 167 2.20 20.46 -14.79
N ASP A 168 1.68 19.86 -13.71
CA ASP A 168 2.49 19.10 -12.75
C ASP A 168 2.88 17.71 -13.26
N LEU A 169 2.29 17.27 -14.38
CA LEU A 169 2.55 15.98 -15.03
C LEU A 169 3.57 16.08 -16.17
N SER A 170 4.36 17.15 -16.22
CA SER A 170 5.55 17.25 -17.07
C SER A 170 6.77 16.68 -16.34
N LEU A 171 7.09 15.40 -16.57
CA LEU A 171 8.06 14.63 -15.80
C LEU A 171 9.14 13.97 -16.69
N SER A 172 10.35 13.83 -16.16
CA SER A 172 11.41 12.96 -16.68
C SER A 172 11.36 11.56 -16.03
N LEU A 173 12.02 10.54 -16.61
CA LEU A 173 11.95 9.15 -16.10
C LEU A 173 12.47 8.98 -14.67
N ASP A 174 13.50 9.74 -14.33
CA ASP A 174 14.17 9.82 -13.04
C ASP A 174 13.38 10.62 -12.01
N GLU A 175 12.39 11.41 -12.45
CA GLU A 175 11.50 12.19 -11.58
C GLU A 175 10.24 11.39 -11.19
N VAL A 176 10.00 10.27 -11.88
CA VAL A 176 9.03 9.28 -11.48
C VAL A 176 9.80 8.16 -10.79
N VAL A 177 10.05 8.21 -9.50
CA VAL A 177 10.63 7.08 -8.75
C VAL A 177 9.59 6.62 -7.74
N GLY A 178 8.80 5.61 -8.11
CA GLY A 178 7.83 5.01 -7.19
C GLY A 178 8.47 3.95 -6.30
N GLU A 179 7.74 3.55 -5.26
CA GLU A 179 8.13 2.43 -4.41
C GLU A 179 8.35 1.13 -5.23
N PRO A 180 9.30 0.26 -4.83
CA PRO A 180 9.67 -0.94 -5.60
C PRO A 180 8.52 -1.92 -5.87
N ASP A 181 7.47 -1.92 -5.06
CA ASP A 181 6.50 -3.02 -4.98
C ASP A 181 5.42 -3.00 -6.08
N GLU A 182 5.20 -1.88 -6.79
CA GLU A 182 4.10 -1.78 -7.79
C GLU A 182 4.51 -2.01 -9.26
N GLN A 183 5.80 -2.15 -9.60
CA GLN A 183 6.28 -1.66 -10.91
C GLN A 183 7.00 -2.67 -11.83
N MET A 184 6.69 -3.97 -11.77
CA MET A 184 7.41 -4.95 -12.62
C MET A 184 6.85 -5.10 -14.06
N ASN A 185 5.63 -4.66 -14.35
CA ASN A 185 4.96 -4.95 -15.64
C ASN A 185 4.47 -3.71 -16.43
N MET A 186 4.78 -2.49 -15.98
CA MET A 186 4.31 -1.27 -16.64
C MET A 186 5.36 -0.66 -17.58
N SER A 187 4.88 -0.03 -18.66
CA SER A 187 5.73 0.78 -19.54
C SER A 187 6.35 1.95 -18.77
N ARG A 188 7.57 2.35 -19.13
CA ARG A 188 8.27 3.48 -18.51
C ARG A 188 7.45 4.78 -18.57
N ILE A 189 6.75 5.00 -19.68
CA ILE A 189 5.85 6.13 -19.91
C ILE A 189 4.56 6.05 -19.08
N GLY A 190 4.06 4.84 -18.80
CA GLY A 190 2.89 4.62 -17.95
C GLY A 190 3.09 5.09 -16.51
N ARG A 191 4.34 5.29 -16.06
CA ARG A 191 4.64 5.81 -14.72
C ARG A 191 4.13 7.24 -14.53
N VAL A 192 4.01 8.05 -15.60
CA VAL A 192 3.36 9.37 -15.52
C VAL A 192 1.87 9.25 -15.23
N CYS A 193 1.21 8.21 -15.76
CA CYS A 193 -0.17 7.92 -15.41
C CYS A 193 -0.30 7.45 -13.95
N THR A 194 0.69 6.72 -13.42
CA THR A 194 0.75 6.41 -11.98
C THR A 194 0.95 7.66 -11.13
N ALA A 195 1.76 8.62 -11.57
CA ALA A 195 1.88 9.92 -10.91
C ALA A 195 0.54 10.65 -10.86
N ALA A 196 -0.19 10.69 -12.00
CA ALA A 196 -1.53 11.27 -12.06
C ALA A 196 -2.52 10.61 -11.08
N ARG A 197 -2.44 9.28 -10.92
CA ARG A 197 -3.21 8.53 -9.91
C ARG A 197 -2.88 9.03 -8.50
N ARG A 198 -1.60 9.04 -8.11
CA ARG A 198 -1.14 9.45 -6.78
C ARG A 198 -1.52 10.90 -6.47
N PHE A 199 -1.34 11.82 -7.41
CA PHE A 199 -1.71 13.23 -7.22
C PHE A 199 -3.22 13.38 -7.03
N ALA A 200 -4.03 12.61 -7.78
CA ALA A 200 -5.48 12.59 -7.62
C ALA A 200 -5.91 12.02 -6.26
N GLU A 201 -5.26 10.96 -5.75
CA GLU A 201 -5.53 10.44 -4.41
C GLU A 201 -5.30 11.52 -3.34
N TRP A 202 -4.16 12.19 -3.36
CA TRP A 202 -3.86 13.29 -2.43
C TRP A 202 -4.85 14.43 -2.54
N LYS A 203 -5.15 14.88 -3.77
CA LYS A 203 -6.11 15.96 -4.00
C LYS A 203 -7.50 15.62 -3.47
N VAL A 204 -8.01 14.44 -3.81
CA VAL A 204 -9.33 13.98 -3.35
C VAL A 204 -9.34 13.79 -1.84
N ALA A 205 -8.25 13.32 -1.23
CA ALA A 205 -8.13 13.23 0.22
C ALA A 205 -8.27 14.60 0.90
N GLY A 206 -7.64 15.64 0.35
CA GLY A 206 -7.81 17.02 0.81
C GLY A 206 -9.25 17.52 0.66
N ASP A 207 -9.87 17.26 -0.49
CA ASP A 207 -11.27 17.64 -0.75
C ASP A 207 -12.24 16.92 0.23
N VAL A 208 -11.96 15.66 0.58
CA VAL A 208 -12.73 14.87 1.58
C VAL A 208 -12.55 15.41 2.99
N CYS A 209 -11.32 15.79 3.38
CA CYS A 209 -11.06 16.44 4.67
C CYS A 209 -11.86 17.75 4.83
N GLU A 210 -12.05 18.50 3.74
CA GLU A 210 -12.79 19.76 3.75
C GLU A 210 -14.31 19.58 3.67
N GLY A 211 -14.78 18.61 2.88
CA GLY A 211 -16.20 18.52 2.49
C GLY A 211 -17.01 17.40 3.15
N GLU A 212 -16.38 16.41 3.77
CA GLU A 212 -17.05 15.18 4.27
C GLU A 212 -16.77 14.84 5.72
N LEU A 213 -15.68 15.36 6.28
CA LEU A 213 -15.18 15.02 7.60
C LEU A 213 -15.33 16.18 8.58
N GLU A 214 -15.61 15.85 9.83
CA GLU A 214 -15.76 16.80 10.94
C GLU A 214 -14.52 16.81 11.85
N PRO A 215 -14.36 17.82 12.72
CA PRO A 215 -13.27 17.86 13.69
C PRO A 215 -13.14 16.55 14.49
N GLY A 216 -11.95 15.95 14.44
CA GLY A 216 -11.66 14.66 15.08
C GLY A 216 -11.93 13.44 14.21
N ASP A 217 -12.55 13.57 13.05
CA ASP A 217 -12.63 12.45 12.10
C ASP A 217 -11.26 12.12 11.50
N ILE A 218 -11.16 10.97 10.84
CA ILE A 218 -9.89 10.40 10.39
C ILE A 218 -9.92 10.21 8.88
N MET A 219 -8.90 10.68 8.19
CA MET A 219 -8.63 10.38 6.79
C MET A 219 -7.47 9.37 6.71
N VAL A 220 -7.69 8.24 6.05
CA VAL A 220 -6.69 7.16 5.91
C VAL A 220 -6.39 6.91 4.43
N MET A 221 -5.15 7.16 4.02
CA MET A 221 -4.61 6.77 2.72
C MET A 221 -4.21 5.28 2.73
N ASP A 222 -4.47 4.55 1.64
CA ASP A 222 -3.88 3.22 1.44
C ASP A 222 -2.41 3.36 0.99
N GLY A 223 -1.48 3.21 1.94
CA GLY A 223 -0.05 3.36 1.69
C GLY A 223 0.67 4.23 2.71
N SER A 224 1.89 4.61 2.34
CA SER A 224 2.78 5.48 3.09
C SER A 224 2.46 6.95 2.79
N LEU A 225 2.59 7.83 3.78
CA LEU A 225 2.48 9.29 3.64
C LEU A 225 3.74 9.91 3.02
N GLN A 226 4.74 9.09 2.69
CA GLN A 226 5.92 9.50 1.96
C GLN A 226 5.59 9.84 0.50
N THR A 227 6.01 11.02 0.08
CA THR A 227 6.01 11.45 -1.31
C THR A 227 7.36 11.12 -1.97
N SER A 228 7.33 10.70 -3.23
CA SER A 228 8.52 10.25 -3.96
C SER A 228 8.53 10.65 -5.43
N VAL A 229 7.40 11.18 -5.93
CA VAL A 229 7.29 11.72 -7.27
C VAL A 229 7.44 13.24 -7.22
N LYS A 230 8.16 13.81 -8.19
CA LYS A 230 8.25 15.27 -8.32
C LYS A 230 6.84 15.89 -8.39
N ASN A 231 6.66 17.03 -7.72
CA ASN A 231 5.37 17.72 -7.55
C ASN A 231 4.34 16.97 -6.69
N GLU A 232 4.60 15.75 -6.21
CA GLU A 232 3.64 15.05 -5.34
C GLU A 232 3.47 15.76 -4.00
N TYR A 233 4.55 16.32 -3.45
CA TYR A 233 4.54 17.01 -2.18
C TYR A 233 3.53 18.16 -2.12
N SER A 234 3.31 18.92 -3.21
CA SER A 234 2.32 20.01 -3.19
C SER A 234 0.88 19.51 -3.01
N TYR A 235 0.57 18.31 -3.54
CA TYR A 235 -0.74 17.69 -3.33
C TYR A 235 -0.88 17.11 -1.92
N ALA A 236 0.20 16.53 -1.37
CA ALA A 236 0.21 16.08 0.02
C ALA A 236 0.08 17.27 0.98
N GLU A 237 0.80 18.37 0.71
CA GLU A 237 0.72 19.62 1.48
C GLU A 237 -0.70 20.20 1.47
N TYR A 238 -1.35 20.27 0.30
CA TYR A 238 -2.77 20.63 0.20
C TYR A 238 -3.65 19.75 1.11
N ALA A 239 -3.48 18.43 1.07
CA ALA A 239 -4.26 17.51 1.87
C ALA A 239 -4.01 17.69 3.38
N TYR A 240 -2.75 17.92 3.79
CA TYR A 240 -2.39 18.21 5.16
C TYR A 240 -2.95 19.55 5.65
N GLU A 241 -2.88 20.59 4.84
CA GLU A 241 -3.45 21.90 5.15
C GLU A 241 -4.96 21.79 5.36
N LYS A 242 -5.69 21.15 4.44
CA LYS A 242 -7.13 20.92 4.58
C LYS A 242 -7.49 20.10 5.80
N ALA A 243 -6.70 19.08 6.12
CA ALA A 243 -6.92 18.29 7.33
C ALA A 243 -6.70 19.11 8.60
N LEU A 244 -5.62 19.90 8.68
CA LEU A 244 -5.34 20.75 9.84
C LEU A 244 -6.39 21.86 10.01
N GLU A 245 -6.79 22.54 8.93
CA GLU A 245 -7.82 23.58 8.92
C GLU A 245 -9.15 23.06 9.49
N ASN A 246 -9.51 21.81 9.15
CA ASN A 246 -10.75 21.16 9.59
C ASN A 246 -10.58 20.28 10.83
N GLN A 247 -9.39 20.25 11.44
CA GLN A 247 -9.05 19.42 12.60
C GLN A 247 -9.29 17.91 12.38
N VAL A 248 -9.11 17.45 11.15
CA VAL A 248 -9.17 16.05 10.73
C VAL A 248 -7.80 15.40 10.93
N VAL A 249 -7.79 14.15 11.40
CA VAL A 249 -6.57 13.35 11.55
C VAL A 249 -6.19 12.78 10.19
N PHE A 250 -5.12 13.29 9.58
CA PHE A 250 -4.60 12.72 8.34
C PHE A 250 -3.60 11.59 8.62
N SER A 251 -3.82 10.44 8.01
CA SER A 251 -3.06 9.22 8.28
C SER A 251 -2.91 8.32 7.05
N GLY A 252 -1.99 7.37 7.12
CA GLY A 252 -1.76 6.36 6.09
C GLY A 252 -1.52 4.98 6.71
N LEU A 253 -1.99 3.93 6.05
CA LEU A 253 -1.73 2.55 6.47
C LEU A 253 -1.19 1.73 5.29
N SER A 254 -0.01 1.14 5.46
CA SER A 254 0.60 0.29 4.43
C SER A 254 0.35 -1.20 4.72
N LYS A 255 -0.27 -1.91 3.76
CA LYS A 255 -0.49 -3.38 3.79
C LYS A 255 0.81 -4.17 3.93
N THR A 256 1.83 -3.71 3.23
CA THR A 256 3.17 -4.30 3.17
C THR A 256 4.22 -3.28 3.54
N THR A 257 5.38 -3.75 3.98
CA THR A 257 6.55 -2.90 4.21
C THR A 257 7.81 -3.67 3.87
N THR A 258 8.71 -2.99 3.16
CA THR A 258 10.05 -3.49 2.83
C THR A 258 11.10 -3.06 3.85
N LEU A 259 10.66 -2.48 4.98
CA LEU A 259 11.57 -2.10 6.05
C LEU A 259 12.19 -3.35 6.69
N HIS A 260 13.52 -3.36 6.73
CA HIS A 260 14.31 -4.37 7.39
C HIS A 260 14.90 -3.84 8.69
N THR A 261 15.48 -4.73 9.47
CA THR A 261 16.40 -4.37 10.55
C THR A 261 17.84 -4.42 10.04
N THR A 262 18.78 -3.95 10.85
CA THR A 262 20.22 -4.07 10.57
C THR A 262 20.73 -5.52 10.54
N THR A 263 19.91 -6.50 10.96
CA THR A 263 20.24 -7.94 10.86
C THR A 263 19.68 -8.58 9.60
N GLY A 264 18.91 -7.85 8.79
CA GLY A 264 18.29 -8.34 7.55
C GLY A 264 16.87 -8.90 7.75
N ASP A 265 16.41 -9.07 8.99
CA ASP A 265 15.04 -9.46 9.27
C ASP A 265 14.05 -8.39 8.80
N SER A 266 12.84 -8.80 8.41
CA SER A 266 11.75 -7.85 8.24
C SER A 266 11.45 -7.18 9.58
N LEU A 267 11.27 -5.86 9.58
CA LEU A 267 10.97 -5.10 10.79
C LEU A 267 9.67 -5.56 11.46
N VAL A 268 8.66 -5.92 10.68
CA VAL A 268 7.38 -6.46 11.20
C VAL A 268 7.61 -7.78 11.92
N LYS A 269 8.46 -8.67 11.35
CA LYS A 269 8.83 -9.93 12.02
C LYS A 269 9.54 -9.65 13.35
N ALA A 270 10.56 -8.78 13.34
CA ALA A 270 11.31 -8.44 14.54
C ALA A 270 10.42 -7.86 15.66
N LEU A 271 9.44 -7.02 15.30
CA LEU A 271 8.46 -6.49 16.24
C LEU A 271 7.52 -7.58 16.78
N LYS A 272 7.00 -8.48 15.92
CA LYS A 272 6.17 -9.61 16.37
C LYS A 272 6.93 -10.51 17.35
N ASP A 273 8.19 -10.83 17.05
CA ASP A 273 9.03 -11.66 17.93
C ASP A 273 9.29 -10.95 19.27
N LEU A 274 9.53 -9.63 19.24
CA LEU A 274 9.76 -8.82 20.44
C LEU A 274 8.51 -8.71 21.32
N ALA A 275 7.32 -8.59 20.70
CA ALA A 275 6.03 -8.57 21.40
C ALA A 275 5.77 -9.89 22.14
N GLY A 276 6.20 -11.03 21.57
CA GLY A 276 6.01 -12.35 22.16
C GLY A 276 4.54 -12.75 22.25
N ASP A 277 4.11 -13.25 23.42
CA ASP A 277 2.75 -13.75 23.67
C ASP A 277 1.75 -12.62 24.00
N TRP A 278 1.85 -11.46 23.35
CA TRP A 278 0.92 -10.35 23.57
C TRP A 278 -0.44 -10.64 22.91
N ASP A 279 -1.44 -10.92 23.74
CA ASP A 279 -2.79 -11.38 23.32
C ASP A 279 -3.81 -10.24 23.08
N GLU A 280 -3.36 -8.98 23.02
CA GLU A 280 -4.21 -7.79 22.85
C GLU A 280 -3.74 -7.00 21.63
N PRO A 281 -4.60 -6.16 21.01
CA PRO A 281 -4.16 -5.25 19.97
C PRO A 281 -3.13 -4.28 20.54
N TRP A 282 -2.08 -3.99 19.78
CA TRP A 282 -0.97 -3.16 20.24
C TRP A 282 -0.50 -2.19 19.17
N TYR A 283 0.16 -1.13 19.61
CA TYR A 283 0.97 -0.27 18.76
C TYR A 283 2.39 -0.17 19.31
N TYR A 284 3.33 0.08 18.42
CA TYR A 284 4.75 0.27 18.70
C TYR A 284 5.16 1.67 18.29
N TYR A 285 5.63 2.46 19.25
CA TYR A 285 6.17 3.80 19.01
C TYR A 285 7.10 4.20 20.15
N PRO A 286 8.21 4.91 19.89
CA PRO A 286 8.69 5.34 18.57
C PRO A 286 9.60 4.30 17.89
N VAL A 287 9.58 4.27 16.56
CA VAL A 287 10.47 3.41 15.73
C VAL A 287 11.64 4.17 15.11
N VAL A 288 11.45 5.46 14.83
CA VAL A 288 12.41 6.33 14.16
C VAL A 288 12.11 7.77 14.54
N ARG A 289 13.13 8.61 14.62
CA ARG A 289 12.94 10.07 14.52
C ARG A 289 13.03 10.45 13.06
N ASN A 290 11.94 10.97 12.53
CA ASN A 290 11.81 11.38 11.13
C ASN A 290 11.83 12.92 11.04
N VAL A 291 12.76 13.48 10.25
CA VAL A 291 12.81 14.92 9.95
C VAL A 291 12.74 15.19 8.44
N ASP A 292 12.32 14.19 7.67
CA ASP A 292 12.24 14.25 6.22
C ASP A 292 11.07 15.17 5.80
N PRO A 293 11.32 16.24 5.00
CA PRO A 293 10.25 17.12 4.53
C PRO A 293 9.29 16.41 3.58
N ASP A 294 9.74 15.41 2.82
CA ASP A 294 8.90 14.69 1.85
C ASP A 294 8.10 13.55 2.51
N HIS A 295 8.25 13.38 3.83
CA HIS A 295 7.58 12.35 4.62
C HIS A 295 7.24 12.89 6.02
N ARG A 296 6.25 13.78 6.08
CA ARG A 296 5.82 14.47 7.30
C ARG A 296 4.94 13.63 8.21
N ALA A 297 5.44 12.45 8.59
CA ALA A 297 4.70 11.51 9.43
C ALA A 297 5.47 11.06 10.67
N GLU A 298 4.73 10.81 11.74
CA GLU A 298 5.11 9.95 12.84
C GLU A 298 4.76 8.50 12.49
N ILE A 299 5.72 7.59 12.65
CA ILE A 299 5.62 6.20 12.16
C ILE A 299 5.38 5.25 13.33
N TYR A 300 4.26 4.55 13.26
CA TYR A 300 3.81 3.53 14.19
C TYR A 300 3.83 2.16 13.50
N PHE A 301 3.93 1.11 14.30
CA PHE A 301 3.56 -0.23 13.87
C PHE A 301 2.40 -0.72 14.69
N VAL A 302 1.36 -1.22 14.04
CA VAL A 302 0.10 -1.58 14.71
C VAL A 302 -0.28 -3.02 14.42
N LYS A 303 -0.73 -3.72 15.46
CA LYS A 303 -1.49 -4.97 15.36
C LYS A 303 -2.91 -4.69 15.83
N LEU A 304 -3.81 -4.50 14.88
CA LEU A 304 -5.16 -3.99 15.13
C LEU A 304 -6.16 -5.05 15.61
N TYR A 305 -5.78 -6.33 15.55
CA TYR A 305 -6.60 -7.45 16.02
C TYR A 305 -5.73 -8.56 16.62
N PRO A 306 -6.09 -9.16 17.78
CA PRO A 306 -5.20 -10.06 18.51
C PRO A 306 -4.83 -11.32 17.72
N GLN A 307 -5.80 -11.91 17.03
CA GLN A 307 -5.62 -13.13 16.25
C GLN A 307 -5.12 -12.87 14.83
N SER A 308 -4.80 -11.62 14.48
CA SER A 308 -4.19 -11.32 13.18
C SER A 308 -2.74 -11.79 13.15
N GLU A 309 -2.36 -12.42 12.04
CA GLU A 309 -0.95 -12.73 11.74
C GLU A 309 -0.18 -11.49 11.26
N TYR A 310 -0.87 -10.38 11.03
CA TYR A 310 -0.30 -9.20 10.40
C TYR A 310 -0.16 -8.06 11.40
N ALA A 311 0.91 -7.29 11.21
CA ALA A 311 1.09 -5.97 11.78
C ALA A 311 1.45 -5.03 10.63
N PHE A 312 0.97 -3.80 10.72
CA PHE A 312 1.01 -2.83 9.63
C PHE A 312 1.83 -1.60 10.03
N ARG A 313 2.47 -0.97 9.05
CA ARG A 313 3.03 0.37 9.22
C ARG A 313 1.85 1.34 9.16
N TYR A 314 1.69 2.12 10.21
CA TYR A 314 0.66 3.15 10.32
C TYR A 314 1.32 4.49 10.57
N GLU A 315 0.81 5.53 9.92
CA GLU A 315 1.44 6.83 9.88
C GLU A 315 0.40 7.89 10.18
N ILE A 316 0.77 8.85 11.03
CA ILE A 316 -0.08 10.00 11.34
C ILE A 316 0.71 11.25 10.98
N HIS A 317 0.05 12.23 10.36
CA HIS A 317 0.66 13.50 10.01
C HIS A 317 1.31 14.16 11.25
N ARG A 318 2.61 14.48 11.14
CA ARG A 318 3.46 14.86 12.27
C ARG A 318 2.95 16.09 13.02
N ASP A 319 2.59 17.14 12.30
CA ASP A 319 2.13 18.40 12.90
C ASP A 319 0.86 18.22 13.74
N TRP A 320 0.00 17.26 13.37
CA TRP A 320 -1.18 16.93 14.17
C TRP A 320 -0.78 16.20 15.45
N VAL A 321 0.15 15.23 15.37
CA VAL A 321 0.65 14.50 16.54
C VAL A 321 1.36 15.42 17.53
N GLU A 322 2.10 16.43 17.07
CA GLU A 322 2.76 17.42 17.93
C GLU A 322 1.78 18.25 18.76
N GLN A 323 0.54 18.42 18.28
CA GLN A 323 -0.54 19.13 18.96
C GLN A 323 -1.42 18.19 19.79
N ALA A 324 -1.44 16.91 19.45
CA ALA A 324 -2.30 15.90 20.06
C ALA A 324 -1.69 15.30 21.33
N GLY A 325 -2.54 15.00 22.31
CA GLY A 325 -2.15 14.18 23.45
C GLY A 325 -2.12 12.68 23.12
N GLU A 326 -1.45 11.89 23.96
CA GLU A 326 -1.42 10.42 23.86
C GLU A 326 -2.83 9.81 23.77
N MET A 327 -3.77 10.30 24.58
CA MET A 327 -5.17 9.85 24.57
C MET A 327 -5.87 10.09 23.22
N GLU A 328 -5.50 11.13 22.47
CA GLU A 328 -6.10 11.41 21.16
C GLU A 328 -5.56 10.46 20.09
N VAL A 329 -4.25 10.18 20.11
CA VAL A 329 -3.63 9.16 19.26
C VAL A 329 -4.23 7.77 19.55
N GLU A 330 -4.38 7.42 20.83
CA GLU A 330 -5.03 6.18 21.23
C GLU A 330 -6.50 6.09 20.79
N SER A 331 -7.24 7.20 20.80
CA SER A 331 -8.60 7.27 20.27
C SER A 331 -8.61 6.97 18.76
N VAL A 332 -7.66 7.52 17.99
CA VAL A 332 -7.50 7.22 16.56
C VAL A 332 -7.22 5.73 16.32
N LEU A 333 -6.30 5.15 17.08
CA LEU A 333 -5.96 3.72 16.98
C LEU A 333 -7.12 2.81 17.39
N THR A 334 -7.93 3.23 18.37
CA THR A 334 -9.15 2.52 18.80
C THR A 334 -10.19 2.48 17.68
N ALA A 335 -10.40 3.61 16.98
CA ALA A 335 -11.30 3.71 15.84
C ALA A 335 -10.85 2.75 14.71
N LEU A 336 -9.55 2.77 14.38
CA LEU A 336 -8.95 1.93 13.36
C LEU A 336 -9.04 0.43 13.72
N SER A 337 -8.76 0.06 14.97
CA SER A 337 -8.91 -1.32 15.46
C SER A 337 -10.35 -1.81 15.38
N SER A 338 -11.33 -0.94 15.68
CA SER A 338 -12.75 -1.27 15.60
C SER A 338 -13.21 -1.57 14.17
N ASN A 339 -12.64 -0.88 13.18
CA ASN A 339 -12.87 -1.14 11.75
C ASN A 339 -12.11 -2.37 11.22
N SER A 340 -11.25 -3.01 12.03
CA SER A 340 -10.34 -4.09 11.61
C SER A 340 -10.75 -5.50 12.09
N ARG A 341 -12.03 -5.67 12.47
CA ARG A 341 -12.58 -6.92 13.03
C ARG A 341 -13.28 -7.81 12.00
N ASP A 342 -13.16 -7.53 10.71
CA ASP A 342 -13.80 -8.33 9.66
C ASP A 342 -13.16 -9.73 9.55
N VAL A 343 -13.98 -10.78 9.50
CA VAL A 343 -13.52 -12.18 9.47
C VAL A 343 -12.80 -12.52 8.16
N ARG A 344 -13.07 -11.80 7.07
CA ARG A 344 -12.44 -12.05 5.75
C ARG A 344 -10.96 -11.66 5.75
N PHE A 345 -10.59 -10.63 6.51
CA PHE A 345 -9.20 -10.24 6.68
C PHE A 345 -8.96 -9.65 8.09
N PRO A 346 -8.82 -10.52 9.11
CA PRO A 346 -8.70 -10.07 10.49
C PRO A 346 -7.47 -9.18 10.70
N GLY A 347 -7.68 -8.01 11.31
CA GLY A 347 -6.65 -7.02 11.61
C GLY A 347 -6.39 -6.00 10.51
N TYR A 348 -6.99 -6.13 9.33
CA TYR A 348 -6.92 -5.10 8.29
C TYR A 348 -8.22 -4.26 8.26
N PRO A 349 -8.16 -2.91 8.20
CA PRO A 349 -9.36 -2.09 8.18
C PRO A 349 -10.27 -2.43 7.00
N TYR A 350 -11.55 -2.67 7.28
CA TYR A 350 -12.53 -3.02 6.25
C TYR A 350 -12.71 -1.90 5.23
N GLY A 351 -12.62 -0.65 5.65
CA GLY A 351 -12.74 0.49 4.75
C GLY A 351 -11.64 0.55 3.69
N LEU A 352 -10.39 0.22 4.04
CA LEU A 352 -9.32 0.10 3.04
C LEU A 352 -9.55 -1.08 2.09
N LEU A 353 -10.02 -2.23 2.60
CA LEU A 353 -10.36 -3.38 1.75
C LEU A 353 -11.45 -3.02 0.74
N ASP A 354 -12.45 -2.25 1.16
CA ASP A 354 -13.48 -1.75 0.26
C ASP A 354 -12.94 -0.69 -0.71
N ALA A 355 -12.09 0.23 -0.25
CA ALA A 355 -11.49 1.26 -1.09
C ALA A 355 -10.66 0.64 -2.22
N ASP A 356 -9.74 -0.27 -1.89
CA ASP A 356 -8.91 -1.04 -2.84
C ASP A 356 -9.75 -1.79 -3.88
N ARG A 357 -10.76 -2.51 -3.40
CA ARG A 357 -11.66 -3.27 -4.28
C ARG A 357 -12.42 -2.38 -5.25
N MET A 358 -12.86 -1.21 -4.80
CA MET A 358 -13.69 -0.31 -5.59
C MET A 358 -12.87 0.58 -6.51
N ALA A 359 -11.65 0.96 -6.11
CA ALA A 359 -10.67 1.66 -6.92
C ALA A 359 -10.07 0.75 -8.02
N SER A 360 -9.94 -0.54 -7.74
CA SER A 360 -9.44 -1.54 -8.68
C SER A 360 -10.23 -1.60 -9.99
N ILE A 361 -9.52 -1.54 -11.12
CA ILE A 361 -10.08 -1.72 -12.46
C ILE A 361 -9.75 -3.14 -12.92
N SER A 362 -10.79 -3.99 -13.01
CA SER A 362 -10.61 -5.38 -13.43
C SER A 362 -10.12 -5.50 -14.90
N ARG A 363 -9.45 -6.61 -15.23
CA ARG A 363 -9.04 -6.90 -16.62
C ARG A 363 -10.22 -6.93 -17.59
N ASP A 364 -11.38 -7.43 -17.15
CA ASP A 364 -12.57 -7.50 -18.01
C ASP A 364 -13.23 -6.13 -18.20
N GLU A 365 -13.21 -5.28 -17.19
CA GLU A 365 -13.57 -3.87 -17.33
C GLU A 365 -12.65 -3.16 -18.33
N ALA A 366 -11.33 -3.32 -18.17
CA ALA A 366 -10.33 -2.77 -19.07
C ALA A 366 -10.51 -3.23 -20.52
N LYS A 367 -10.82 -4.51 -20.75
CA LYS A 367 -11.14 -5.04 -22.10
C LYS A 367 -12.34 -4.31 -22.73
N ARG A 368 -13.39 -4.02 -21.95
CA ARG A 368 -14.55 -3.25 -22.45
C ARG A 368 -14.15 -1.83 -22.85
N TYR A 369 -13.35 -1.16 -22.05
CA TYR A 369 -12.83 0.17 -22.38
C TYR A 369 -11.93 0.16 -23.61
N ARG A 370 -11.03 -0.82 -23.74
CA ARG A 370 -10.20 -1.01 -24.96
C ARG A 370 -11.06 -1.24 -26.20
N ALA A 371 -12.10 -2.07 -26.10
CA ALA A 371 -13.03 -2.32 -27.20
C ALA A 371 -13.78 -1.04 -27.62
N ARG A 372 -14.25 -0.24 -26.65
CA ARG A 372 -14.89 1.06 -26.91
C ARG A 372 -13.92 2.04 -27.56
N PHE A 373 -12.71 2.17 -27.03
CA PHE A 373 -11.65 3.02 -27.60
C PHE A 373 -11.35 2.64 -29.05
N ARG A 374 -11.21 1.34 -29.34
CA ARG A 374 -11.02 0.82 -30.70
C ARG A 374 -12.20 1.15 -31.61
N ALA A 375 -13.44 0.95 -31.15
CA ALA A 375 -14.62 1.24 -31.95
C ALA A 375 -14.71 2.72 -32.34
N LEU A 376 -14.40 3.63 -31.40
CA LEU A 376 -14.41 5.08 -31.64
C LEU A 376 -13.30 5.56 -32.59
N THR A 377 -12.19 4.82 -32.68
CA THR A 377 -11.02 5.18 -33.50
C THR A 377 -10.97 4.49 -34.86
N GLN A 378 -11.80 3.45 -35.09
CA GLN A 378 -11.81 2.70 -36.35
C GLN A 378 -12.31 3.52 -37.55
N GLY A 379 -13.29 4.40 -37.34
CA GLY A 379 -13.87 5.24 -38.41
C GLY A 379 -13.05 6.49 -38.75
N THR A 380 -11.98 6.77 -38.01
CA THR A 380 -11.21 8.02 -38.13
C THR A 380 -9.83 7.84 -38.77
N GLY A 381 -9.40 6.60 -39.04
CA GLY A 381 -8.03 6.29 -39.47
C GLY A 381 -6.99 6.32 -38.34
N LEU A 382 -7.32 6.91 -37.19
CA LEU A 382 -6.44 7.00 -36.02
C LEU A 382 -6.05 5.62 -35.47
N TRP A 383 -6.95 4.64 -35.53
CA TRP A 383 -6.65 3.29 -35.04
C TRP A 383 -5.51 2.60 -35.79
N SER A 384 -5.39 2.83 -37.11
CA SER A 384 -4.26 2.29 -37.89
C SER A 384 -2.92 2.89 -37.44
N GLU A 385 -2.89 4.19 -37.17
CA GLU A 385 -1.69 4.87 -36.69
C GLU A 385 -1.31 4.38 -35.28
N ILE A 386 -2.27 4.35 -34.36
CA ILE A 386 -2.08 3.80 -33.00
C ILE A 386 -1.51 2.38 -33.06
N ARG A 387 -2.09 1.50 -33.89
CA ARG A 387 -1.61 0.13 -34.05
C ARG A 387 -0.17 0.07 -34.56
N SER A 388 0.23 0.97 -35.45
CA SER A 388 1.61 1.02 -35.96
C SER A 388 2.61 1.29 -34.82
N TYR A 389 2.28 2.19 -33.89
CA TYR A 389 3.10 2.45 -32.70
C TYR A 389 3.09 1.29 -31.71
N MET A 390 1.93 0.64 -31.50
CA MET A 390 1.84 -0.54 -30.62
C MET A 390 2.68 -1.72 -31.14
N SER A 391 2.69 -1.93 -32.46
CA SER A 391 3.38 -3.06 -33.09
C SER A 391 4.91 -3.03 -32.91
N ALA A 392 5.48 -1.88 -32.55
CA ALA A 392 6.88 -1.75 -32.17
C ALA A 392 7.24 -2.43 -30.83
N VAL A 393 6.24 -2.73 -30.00
CA VAL A 393 6.37 -3.37 -28.67
C VAL A 393 5.92 -4.85 -28.71
N ASP A 394 4.93 -5.17 -29.55
CA ASP A 394 4.19 -6.45 -29.57
C ASP A 394 5.01 -7.71 -29.89
N ALA A 395 6.23 -7.61 -30.44
CA ALA A 395 7.02 -8.80 -30.79
C ALA A 395 7.30 -9.70 -29.57
N HIS A 396 7.41 -9.12 -28.37
CA HIS A 396 7.67 -9.85 -27.14
C HIS A 396 6.42 -10.54 -26.57
N ASP A 397 5.24 -9.92 -26.68
CA ASP A 397 3.97 -10.47 -26.20
C ASP A 397 3.37 -11.52 -27.14
N VAL A 398 3.60 -11.40 -28.45
CA VAL A 398 3.26 -12.44 -29.43
C VAL A 398 4.06 -13.72 -29.16
N LEU A 399 5.34 -13.62 -28.80
CA LEU A 399 6.17 -14.78 -28.44
C LEU A 399 5.72 -15.46 -27.13
N ASN A 400 5.24 -14.69 -26.15
CA ASN A 400 4.75 -15.24 -24.88
C ASN A 400 3.42 -16.00 -25.02
N ASN A 401 2.56 -15.62 -25.97
CA ASN A 401 1.29 -16.30 -26.25
C ASN A 401 1.42 -17.54 -27.16
N LEU A 402 2.63 -17.85 -27.64
CA LEU A 402 2.94 -19.04 -28.45
C LEU A 402 3.52 -20.21 -27.63
N LYS A 403 3.67 -20.03 -26.32
CA LYS A 403 4.00 -21.09 -25.34
C LYS A 403 2.73 -21.54 -24.62
#